data_AF-A0A1G8W0Y0-F1
#
_entry.id   AF-A0A1G8W0Y0-F1
#
_cell.length_a   1.000
_cell.length_b   1.000
_cell.length_c   1.000
_cell.angle_alpha   90.00
_cell.angle_beta   90.00
_cell.angle_gamma   90.00
#
_symmetry.space_group_name_H-M   'P 1'
#
loop_
_entity.id
_entity.type
_entity.pdbx_description
1 polymer ?
#
loop_
_entity_poly.entity_id
_entity_poly.type
_entity_poly.pdbx_seq_one_letter_code
_entity_poly.pdbx_strand_id
1 'polypeptide(L)'
;MSRRTWTLLTSVVLVVVFGLLGVFVPVPYVALGPGPTHDTLGSSQGRQVVRIEGTETFPTSGHLNMTTVSVTDELSIFSALTFWVSGDYALAPRELYFPPDKSEQQVQRTNTRAFRDSQNSAETAALRHLGYPTELVAEEIVADSPAEGVIQPGDELIAANGTELSDPQSLIDALAGSEPGQRVTIRFRHEQQQPQRTTIRLAQPPDDRSQGFLGVQPALRPQVDFEVDIRLPDIGGPSAGLMFSLAVVDKLTPGELTDGKFIAGTGEIDSQGNVGRIGGIGFKMSNAHEAGAQIFLVPEGNCAAAKSQAPEGMRLIEVGTLGEAVDALESVRAGETPPHC
;
A
#
# COMPACT_ATOMS: atom_id res chain seq x y z
N MET A 1 63.41 4.10 -21.99
CA MET A 1 62.57 3.33 -21.04
C MET A 1 62.44 1.90 -21.55
N SER A 2 62.58 0.88 -20.70
CA SER A 2 62.46 -0.52 -21.14
C SER A 2 61.00 -0.87 -21.47
N ARG A 3 60.75 -1.86 -22.34
CA ARG A 3 59.39 -2.37 -22.62
C ARG A 3 58.64 -2.73 -21.32
N ARG A 4 59.36 -3.28 -20.33
CA ARG A 4 58.82 -3.64 -19.00
C ARG A 4 58.35 -2.41 -18.21
N THR A 5 59.07 -1.30 -18.28
CA THR A 5 58.70 -0.05 -17.59
C THR A 5 57.42 0.53 -18.18
N TRP A 6 57.27 0.49 -19.51
CA TRP A 6 56.04 0.91 -20.18
C TRP A 6 54.86 0.00 -19.84
N THR A 7 55.04 -1.32 -19.82
CA THR A 7 53.98 -2.24 -19.40
C THR A 7 53.54 -1.97 -17.96
N LEU A 8 54.48 -1.80 -17.03
CA LEU A 8 54.16 -1.50 -15.63
C LEU A 8 53.41 -0.17 -15.47
N LEU A 9 53.87 0.90 -16.13
CA LEU A 9 53.20 2.20 -16.09
C LEU A 9 51.79 2.12 -16.66
N THR A 10 51.62 1.48 -17.83
CA THR A 10 50.30 1.29 -18.43
C THR A 10 49.38 0.47 -17.52
N SER A 11 49.87 -0.61 -16.92
CA SER A 11 49.08 -1.42 -15.98
C SER A 11 48.65 -0.62 -14.74
N VAL A 12 49.55 0.16 -14.14
CA VAL A 12 49.21 1.01 -12.98
C VAL A 12 48.18 2.07 -13.37
N VAL A 13 48.36 2.74 -14.52
CA VAL A 13 47.38 3.73 -15.01
C VAL A 13 46.01 3.07 -15.24
N LEU A 14 45.96 1.89 -15.87
CA LEU A 14 44.70 1.17 -16.06
C LEU A 14 44.05 0.78 -14.73
N VAL A 15 44.81 0.26 -13.77
CA VAL A 15 44.30 -0.07 -12.43
C VAL A 15 43.75 1.17 -11.73
N VAL A 16 44.45 2.30 -11.80
CA VAL A 16 43.97 3.57 -11.23
C VAL A 16 42.70 4.04 -11.95
N VAL A 17 42.67 4.01 -13.28
CA VAL A 17 41.49 4.43 -14.05
C VAL A 17 40.29 3.54 -13.77
N PHE A 18 40.43 2.21 -13.81
CA PHE A 18 39.34 1.30 -13.49
C PHE A 18 38.94 1.34 -12.02
N GLY A 19 39.89 1.57 -11.11
CA GLY A 19 39.59 1.81 -9.69
C GLY A 19 38.74 3.06 -9.50
N LEU A 20 39.11 4.17 -10.14
CA LEU A 20 38.33 5.41 -10.11
C LEU A 20 36.96 5.22 -10.76
N LEU A 21 36.87 4.56 -11.91
CA LEU A 21 35.58 4.24 -12.53
C LEU A 21 34.70 3.38 -11.60
N GLY A 22 35.28 2.40 -10.91
CA GLY A 22 34.57 1.56 -9.94
C GLY A 22 34.02 2.31 -8.74
N VAL A 23 34.63 3.43 -8.36
CA VAL A 23 34.20 4.30 -7.24
C VAL A 23 33.18 5.35 -7.70
N PHE A 24 33.39 5.97 -8.86
CA PHE A 24 32.65 7.16 -9.27
C PHE A 24 31.53 6.91 -10.29
N VAL A 25 31.51 5.75 -10.96
CA VAL A 25 30.45 5.43 -11.93
C VAL A 25 29.41 4.55 -11.24
N PRO A 26 28.15 5.02 -11.10
CA PRO A 26 27.10 4.23 -10.51
C PRO A 26 26.72 3.07 -11.44
N VAL A 27 26.45 1.90 -10.86
CA VAL A 27 25.92 0.75 -11.56
C VAL A 27 24.40 0.90 -11.76
N PRO A 28 23.81 0.28 -12.80
CA PRO A 28 22.36 0.35 -13.05
C PRO A 28 21.55 -0.58 -12.11
N TYR A 29 21.92 -0.63 -10.83
CA TYR A 29 21.31 -1.46 -9.80
C TYR A 29 21.04 -0.65 -8.54
N VAL A 30 19.97 -1.02 -7.85
CA VAL A 30 19.63 -0.57 -6.50
C VAL A 30 19.82 -1.70 -5.50
N ALA A 31 20.05 -1.37 -4.23
CA ALA A 31 20.07 -2.33 -3.13
C ALA A 31 18.77 -2.21 -2.34
N LEU A 32 18.07 -3.33 -2.21
CA LEU A 32 16.88 -3.49 -1.39
C LEU A 32 17.29 -4.09 -0.05
N GLY A 33 16.79 -3.55 1.05
CA GLY A 33 17.09 -4.06 2.37
C GLY A 33 16.02 -3.74 3.42
N PRO A 34 16.26 -4.15 4.68
CA PRO A 34 15.43 -3.78 5.82
C PRO A 34 15.18 -2.27 5.88
N GLY A 35 13.91 -1.86 5.89
CA GLY A 35 13.50 -0.47 6.13
C GLY A 35 12.88 -0.31 7.53
N PRO A 36 12.78 0.92 8.09
CA PRO A 36 12.31 1.15 9.45
C PRO A 36 10.92 0.55 9.73
N THR A 37 10.65 0.24 11.00
CA THR A 37 9.31 -0.09 11.48
C THR A 37 8.69 1.11 12.20
N HIS A 38 7.36 1.23 12.12
CA HIS A 38 6.61 2.29 12.77
C HIS A 38 5.41 1.71 13.49
N ASP A 39 5.27 2.04 14.77
CA ASP A 39 4.12 1.68 15.58
C ASP A 39 2.92 2.56 15.23
N THR A 40 1.87 1.96 14.68
CA THR A 40 0.65 2.66 14.25
C THR A 40 -0.24 3.09 15.43
N LEU A 41 -0.08 2.46 16.61
CA LEU A 41 -0.76 2.87 17.84
C LEU A 41 -0.04 4.02 18.56
N GLY A 42 1.24 4.20 18.25
CA GLY A 42 2.15 5.15 18.88
C GLY A 42 2.18 6.54 18.25
N SER A 43 3.32 7.22 18.42
CA SER A 43 3.57 8.58 17.89
C SER A 43 4.87 8.64 17.10
N SER A 44 4.85 9.41 16.00
CA SER A 44 6.01 9.71 15.16
C SER A 44 6.22 11.23 15.10
N GLN A 45 7.45 11.70 15.32
CA GLN A 45 7.81 13.14 15.35
C GLN A 45 6.88 14.01 16.23
N GLY A 46 6.43 13.47 17.37
CA GLY A 46 5.57 14.19 18.32
C GLY A 46 4.09 14.25 17.93
N ARG A 47 3.65 13.51 16.90
CA ARG A 47 2.25 13.37 16.51
C ARG A 47 1.83 11.91 16.54
N GLN A 48 0.58 11.63 16.92
CA GLN A 48 0.01 10.29 16.82
C GLN A 48 -0.02 9.83 15.36
N VAL A 49 0.31 8.55 15.14
CA VAL A 49 0.32 7.96 13.79
C VAL A 49 -1.11 7.78 13.28
N VAL A 50 -2.01 7.26 14.12
CA VAL A 50 -3.45 7.23 13.88
C VAL A 50 -4.12 8.05 14.97
N ARG A 51 -4.76 9.15 14.58
CA ARG A 51 -5.49 10.05 15.46
C ARG A 51 -6.97 10.03 15.07
N ILE A 52 -7.85 9.89 16.05
CA ILE A 52 -9.30 9.91 15.84
C ILE A 52 -9.89 11.03 16.71
N GLU A 53 -10.65 11.94 16.10
CA GLU A 53 -11.25 13.10 16.77
C GLU A 53 -12.74 13.19 16.47
N GLY A 54 -13.56 13.50 17.47
CA GLY A 54 -15.02 13.67 17.30
C GLY A 54 -15.88 12.46 17.69
N THR A 55 -15.26 11.35 18.12
CA THR A 55 -15.97 10.18 18.65
C THR A 55 -15.23 9.59 19.87
N GLU A 56 -15.87 8.65 20.58
CA GLU A 56 -15.24 7.92 21.67
C GLU A 56 -14.15 6.99 21.15
N THR A 57 -12.99 6.99 21.83
CA THR A 57 -11.87 6.11 21.52
C THR A 57 -11.42 5.35 22.76
N PHE A 58 -10.92 4.14 22.58
CA PHE A 58 -10.47 3.27 23.66
C PHE A 58 -8.94 3.32 23.82
N PRO A 59 -8.43 3.16 25.06
CA PRO A 59 -7.00 3.07 25.31
C PRO A 59 -6.44 1.80 24.66
N THR A 60 -5.27 1.92 24.05
CA THR A 60 -4.55 0.81 23.40
C THR A 60 -3.21 0.58 24.11
N SER A 61 -2.72 -0.66 24.13
CA SER A 61 -1.39 -1.02 24.63
C SER A 61 -0.64 -1.89 23.61
N GLY A 62 0.59 -2.31 23.93
CA GLY A 62 1.41 -3.11 23.01
C GLY A 62 1.86 -2.32 21.77
N HIS A 63 2.10 -3.04 20.67
CA HIS A 63 2.54 -2.45 19.41
C HIS A 63 1.83 -3.07 18.22
N LEU A 64 1.46 -2.22 17.26
CA LEU A 64 1.07 -2.63 15.91
C LEU A 64 2.05 -1.98 14.93
N ASN A 65 3.16 -2.67 14.65
CA ASN A 65 4.19 -2.12 13.80
C ASN A 65 3.95 -2.44 12.33
N MET A 66 3.87 -1.41 11.51
CA MET A 66 4.07 -1.56 10.08
C MET A 66 5.57 -1.65 9.74
N THR A 67 5.88 -2.28 8.61
CA THR A 67 7.25 -2.51 8.14
C THR A 67 7.46 -1.98 6.73
N THR A 68 8.67 -1.51 6.45
CA THR A 68 9.04 -0.91 5.16
C THR A 68 10.25 -1.62 4.56
N VAL A 69 10.52 -1.33 3.28
CA VAL A 69 11.73 -1.78 2.58
C VAL A 69 12.51 -0.54 2.19
N SER A 70 13.81 -0.54 2.47
CA SER A 70 14.71 0.53 2.04
C SER A 70 15.20 0.25 0.62
N VAL A 71 15.24 1.30 -0.21
CA VAL A 71 15.79 1.25 -1.57
C VAL A 71 16.96 2.23 -1.63
N THR A 72 18.17 1.70 -1.79
CA THR A 72 19.41 2.49 -1.93
C THR A 72 19.80 2.55 -3.40
N ASP A 73 19.87 3.76 -3.95
CA ASP A 73 20.26 4.04 -5.35
C ASP A 73 21.73 4.55 -5.43
N GLU A 74 22.20 4.84 -6.64
CA GLU A 74 23.52 5.40 -6.93
C GLU A 74 24.69 4.54 -6.41
N LEU A 75 24.53 3.22 -6.50
CA LEU A 75 25.55 2.28 -6.04
C LEU A 75 26.80 2.35 -6.92
N SER A 76 27.96 2.53 -6.31
CA SER A 76 29.25 2.20 -6.94
C SER A 76 29.40 0.67 -7.13
N ILE A 77 30.36 0.23 -7.97
CA ILE A 77 30.66 -1.20 -8.14
C ILE A 77 31.07 -1.83 -6.80
N PHE A 78 31.86 -1.11 -6.01
CA PHE A 78 32.33 -1.61 -4.71
C PHE A 78 31.19 -1.73 -3.70
N SER A 79 30.31 -0.73 -3.59
CA SER A 79 29.15 -0.80 -2.69
C SER A 79 28.17 -1.88 -3.11
N ALA A 80 27.92 -2.06 -4.41
CA ALA A 80 27.08 -3.15 -4.91
C ALA A 80 27.67 -4.52 -4.51
N LEU A 81 28.98 -4.71 -4.67
CA LEU A 81 29.65 -5.94 -4.23
C LEU A 81 29.57 -6.12 -2.71
N THR A 82 29.75 -5.06 -1.92
CA THR A 82 29.63 -5.10 -0.46
C THR A 82 28.23 -5.52 -0.02
N PHE A 83 27.18 -4.92 -0.58
CA PHE A 83 25.79 -5.29 -0.29
C PHE A 83 25.45 -6.71 -0.73
N TRP A 84 25.98 -7.15 -1.88
CA TRP A 84 25.77 -8.51 -2.35
C TRP A 84 26.45 -9.55 -1.46
N VAL A 85 27.67 -9.27 -0.97
CA VAL A 85 28.42 -10.18 -0.09
C VAL A 85 27.83 -10.22 1.32
N SER A 86 27.20 -9.15 1.82
CA SER A 86 26.66 -9.15 3.19
C SER A 86 25.49 -10.11 3.37
N GLY A 87 24.70 -10.38 2.31
CA GLY A 87 23.52 -11.25 2.37
C GLY A 87 22.27 -10.57 2.93
N ASP A 88 22.40 -9.40 3.54
CA ASP A 88 21.29 -8.62 4.12
C ASP A 88 20.55 -7.75 3.08
N TYR A 89 21.08 -7.66 1.86
CA TYR A 89 20.54 -6.84 0.78
C TYR A 89 20.38 -7.65 -0.50
N ALA A 90 19.35 -7.30 -1.29
CA ALA A 90 19.15 -7.83 -2.63
C ALA A 90 19.44 -6.74 -3.66
N LEU A 91 20.29 -7.05 -4.65
CA LEU A 91 20.51 -6.17 -5.79
C LEU A 91 19.40 -6.39 -6.83
N ALA A 92 18.80 -5.30 -7.30
CA ALA A 92 17.78 -5.33 -8.35
C ALA A 92 18.08 -4.28 -9.42
N PRO A 93 17.69 -4.51 -10.69
CA PRO A 93 17.83 -3.50 -11.74
C PRO A 93 17.14 -2.19 -11.34
N ARG A 94 17.86 -1.07 -11.49
CA ARG A 94 17.37 0.26 -11.10
C ARG A 94 16.07 0.63 -11.81
N GLU A 95 15.94 0.27 -13.08
CA GLU A 95 14.79 0.59 -13.92
C GLU A 95 13.44 0.03 -13.41
N LEU A 96 13.46 -1.01 -12.58
CA LEU A 96 12.24 -1.55 -11.97
C LEU A 96 11.65 -0.64 -10.88
N TYR A 97 12.48 0.21 -10.28
CA TYR A 97 12.09 1.13 -9.19
C TYR A 97 12.12 2.59 -9.63
N PHE A 98 13.03 2.91 -10.56
CA PHE A 98 13.19 4.22 -11.17
C PHE A 98 13.15 4.07 -12.70
N PRO A 99 11.94 3.96 -13.30
CA PRO A 99 11.79 3.81 -14.74
C PRO A 99 12.47 4.94 -15.51
N PRO A 100 13.21 4.66 -16.60
CA PRO A 100 13.99 5.68 -17.32
C PRO A 100 13.13 6.74 -18.01
N ASP A 101 11.85 6.46 -18.23
CA ASP A 101 10.85 7.38 -18.77
C ASP A 101 10.24 8.33 -17.72
N LYS A 102 10.60 8.16 -16.44
CA LYS A 102 10.08 8.96 -15.32
C LYS A 102 11.20 9.67 -14.56
N SER A 103 10.94 10.91 -14.20
CA SER A 103 11.77 11.64 -13.22
C SER A 103 11.57 11.10 -11.80
N GLU A 104 12.58 11.23 -10.95
CA GLU A 104 12.50 10.86 -9.53
C GLU A 104 11.33 11.56 -8.82
N GLN A 105 11.07 12.83 -9.16
CA GLN A 105 9.92 13.56 -8.62
C GLN A 105 8.58 12.95 -9.03
N GLN A 106 8.47 12.39 -10.23
CA GLN A 106 7.26 11.67 -10.65
C GLN A 106 7.11 10.36 -9.87
N VAL A 107 8.19 9.59 -9.72
CA VAL A 107 8.19 8.35 -8.91
C VAL A 107 7.77 8.65 -7.46
N GLN A 108 8.35 9.69 -6.85
CA GLN A 108 7.99 10.10 -5.49
C GLN A 108 6.53 10.52 -5.39
N ARG A 109 6.01 11.30 -6.35
CA ARG A 109 4.59 11.67 -6.38
C ARG A 109 3.68 10.46 -6.47
N THR A 110 4.03 9.46 -7.30
CA THR A 110 3.28 8.20 -7.39
C THR A 110 3.32 7.44 -6.06
N ASN A 111 4.49 7.30 -5.43
CA ASN A 111 4.62 6.60 -4.16
C ASN A 111 3.87 7.28 -3.01
N THR A 112 3.91 8.62 -2.94
CA THR A 112 3.14 9.39 -1.95
C THR A 112 1.63 9.30 -2.22
N ARG A 113 1.20 9.27 -3.48
CA ARG A 113 -0.22 9.04 -3.82
C ARG A 113 -0.66 7.65 -3.38
N ALA A 114 0.06 6.60 -3.77
CA ALA A 114 -0.26 5.23 -3.37
C ALA A 114 -0.30 5.06 -1.84
N PHE A 115 0.54 5.78 -1.10
CA PHE A 115 0.49 5.79 0.36
C PHE A 115 -0.79 6.46 0.89
N ARG A 116 -1.21 7.61 0.34
CA ARG A 116 -2.50 8.23 0.69
C ARG A 116 -3.69 7.34 0.36
N ASP A 117 -3.67 6.69 -0.80
CA ASP A 117 -4.73 5.78 -1.22
C ASP A 117 -4.83 4.57 -0.26
N SER A 118 -3.68 4.10 0.24
CA SER A 118 -3.60 3.07 1.29
C SER A 118 -4.20 3.54 2.61
N GLN A 119 -3.98 4.80 3.00
CA GLN A 119 -4.59 5.38 4.21
C GLN A 119 -6.12 5.47 4.09
N ASN A 120 -6.62 5.99 2.97
CA ASN A 120 -8.06 6.10 2.71
C ASN A 120 -8.72 4.71 2.67
N SER A 121 -8.08 3.75 2.01
CA SER A 121 -8.55 2.35 1.97
C SER A 121 -8.56 1.73 3.35
N ALA A 122 -7.53 2.01 4.15
CA ALA A 122 -7.41 1.48 5.49
C ALA A 122 -8.47 2.02 6.45
N GLU A 123 -8.73 3.33 6.40
CA GLU A 123 -9.81 3.98 7.14
C GLU A 123 -11.16 3.37 6.74
N THR A 124 -11.42 3.29 5.43
CA THR A 124 -12.70 2.78 4.91
C THR A 124 -12.93 1.32 5.28
N ALA A 125 -11.92 0.47 5.13
CA ALA A 125 -11.99 -0.93 5.50
C ALA A 125 -12.26 -1.11 7.00
N ALA A 126 -11.58 -0.34 7.86
CA ALA A 126 -11.77 -0.39 9.31
C ALA A 126 -13.17 0.06 9.72
N LEU A 127 -13.64 1.20 9.22
CA LEU A 127 -14.96 1.72 9.55
C LEU A 127 -16.07 0.80 9.03
N ARG A 128 -15.91 0.24 7.83
CA ARG A 128 -16.84 -0.76 7.30
C ARG A 128 -16.83 -2.04 8.15
N HIS A 129 -15.67 -2.54 8.57
CA HIS A 129 -15.56 -3.70 9.44
C HIS A 129 -16.31 -3.49 10.77
N LEU A 130 -16.24 -2.27 11.32
CA LEU A 130 -16.97 -1.87 12.52
C LEU A 130 -18.48 -1.60 12.30
N GLY A 131 -18.97 -1.77 11.06
CA GLY A 131 -20.38 -1.63 10.72
C GLY A 131 -20.83 -0.19 10.43
N TYR A 132 -19.92 0.76 10.26
CA TYR A 132 -20.29 2.11 9.83
C TYR A 132 -20.80 2.11 8.38
N PRO A 133 -21.82 2.93 8.06
CA PRO A 133 -22.34 3.04 6.71
C PRO A 133 -21.28 3.62 5.76
N THR A 134 -21.33 3.18 4.51
CA THR A 134 -20.46 3.66 3.43
C THR A 134 -21.31 4.06 2.24
N GLU A 135 -20.85 5.03 1.47
CA GLU A 135 -21.40 5.42 0.17
C GLU A 135 -20.37 5.18 -0.93
N LEU A 136 -20.84 4.82 -2.13
CA LEU A 136 -20.01 4.78 -3.31
C LEU A 136 -19.97 6.17 -3.92
N VAL A 137 -18.80 6.79 -4.03
CA VAL A 137 -18.64 8.14 -4.59
C VAL A 137 -17.79 8.12 -5.84
N ALA A 138 -18.01 9.09 -6.73
CA ALA A 138 -17.08 9.40 -7.80
C ALA A 138 -15.85 10.11 -7.19
N GLU A 139 -14.75 9.39 -6.96
CA GLU A 139 -13.54 9.99 -6.39
C GLU A 139 -12.81 10.88 -7.40
N GLU A 140 -12.63 10.36 -8.61
CA GLU A 140 -12.01 11.08 -9.72
C GLU A 140 -12.87 10.95 -10.98
N ILE A 141 -12.91 12.03 -11.76
CA ILE A 141 -13.54 12.06 -13.08
C ILE A 141 -12.42 12.18 -14.10
N VAL A 142 -12.39 11.25 -15.05
CA VAL A 142 -11.39 11.26 -16.12
C VAL A 142 -11.65 12.45 -17.04
N ALA A 143 -10.62 13.24 -17.33
CA ALA A 143 -10.71 14.36 -18.27
C ALA A 143 -11.11 13.88 -19.67
N ASP A 144 -11.87 14.70 -20.41
CA ASP A 144 -12.42 14.42 -21.73
C ASP A 144 -13.33 13.17 -21.77
N SER A 145 -13.88 12.76 -20.62
CA SER A 145 -14.75 11.60 -20.52
C SER A 145 -16.24 11.95 -20.55
N PRO A 146 -17.14 10.99 -20.85
CA PRO A 146 -18.58 11.24 -20.84
C PRO A 146 -19.17 11.69 -19.50
N ALA A 147 -18.52 11.38 -18.39
CA ALA A 147 -18.93 11.81 -17.06
C ALA A 147 -18.54 13.26 -16.77
N GLU A 148 -17.57 13.82 -17.49
CA GLU A 148 -17.10 15.18 -17.27
C GLU A 148 -18.21 16.21 -17.47
N GLY A 149 -18.36 17.12 -16.50
CA GLY A 149 -19.41 18.15 -16.48
C GLY A 149 -20.81 17.61 -16.17
N VAL A 150 -20.99 16.30 -16.01
CA VAL A 150 -22.27 15.66 -15.65
C VAL A 150 -22.25 15.13 -14.22
N ILE A 151 -21.18 14.41 -13.85
CA ILE A 151 -20.91 13.90 -12.52
C ILE A 151 -19.70 14.67 -11.98
N GLN A 152 -19.77 15.08 -10.72
CA GLN A 152 -18.69 15.81 -10.05
C GLN A 152 -17.93 14.90 -9.08
N PRO A 153 -16.63 15.15 -8.85
CA PRO A 153 -15.91 14.50 -7.76
C PRO A 153 -16.65 14.69 -6.42
N GLY A 154 -16.89 13.60 -5.71
CA GLY A 154 -17.67 13.55 -4.48
C GLY A 154 -19.15 13.23 -4.63
N ASP A 155 -19.68 13.14 -5.85
CA ASP A 155 -21.06 12.68 -6.08
C ASP A 155 -21.23 11.23 -5.64
N GLU A 156 -22.27 10.95 -4.87
CA GLU A 156 -22.66 9.58 -4.54
C GLU A 156 -23.29 8.91 -5.76
N LEU A 157 -22.73 7.77 -6.16
CA LEU A 157 -23.21 6.91 -7.24
C LEU A 157 -24.16 5.86 -6.64
N ILE A 158 -25.45 5.98 -6.94
CA ILE A 158 -26.47 5.15 -6.28
C ILE A 158 -26.92 4.00 -7.18
N ALA A 159 -27.13 4.22 -8.48
CA ALA A 159 -27.52 3.16 -9.40
C ALA A 159 -27.02 3.40 -10.83
N ALA A 160 -26.69 2.33 -11.55
CA ALA A 160 -26.42 2.36 -12.98
C ALA A 160 -27.36 1.39 -13.71
N ASN A 161 -28.14 1.89 -14.68
CA ASN A 161 -29.17 1.15 -15.40
C ASN A 161 -30.20 0.42 -14.52
N GLY A 162 -30.46 0.94 -13.32
CA GLY A 162 -31.38 0.34 -12.35
C GLY A 162 -30.75 -0.71 -11.44
N THR A 163 -29.47 -1.06 -11.64
CA THR A 163 -28.67 -1.84 -10.69
C THR A 163 -28.17 -0.90 -9.59
N GLU A 164 -28.49 -1.19 -8.34
CA GLU A 164 -27.94 -0.45 -7.18
C GLU A 164 -26.44 -0.66 -7.09
N LEU A 165 -25.72 0.39 -6.72
CA LEU A 165 -24.28 0.38 -6.59
C LEU A 165 -23.91 0.42 -5.10
N SER A 166 -23.12 -0.55 -4.66
CA SER A 166 -22.69 -0.71 -3.27
C SER A 166 -21.19 -0.64 -3.08
N ASP A 167 -20.42 -0.77 -4.16
CA ASP A 167 -18.96 -0.87 -4.18
C ASP A 167 -18.42 -0.63 -5.61
N PRO A 168 -17.11 -0.41 -5.78
CA PRO A 168 -16.50 -0.19 -7.09
C PRO A 168 -16.80 -1.29 -8.11
N GLN A 169 -16.85 -2.55 -7.69
CA GLN A 169 -17.10 -3.69 -8.57
C GLN A 169 -18.54 -3.67 -9.10
N SER A 170 -19.51 -3.28 -8.28
CA SER A 170 -20.91 -3.16 -8.70
C SER A 170 -21.11 -2.17 -9.87
N LEU A 171 -20.29 -1.11 -9.98
CA LEU A 171 -20.32 -0.20 -11.12
C LEU A 171 -19.73 -0.86 -12.38
N ILE A 172 -18.61 -1.57 -12.23
CA ILE A 172 -17.98 -2.32 -13.33
C ILE A 172 -18.96 -3.35 -13.88
N ASP A 173 -19.61 -4.11 -12.99
CA ASP A 173 -20.58 -5.14 -13.33
C ASP A 173 -21.85 -4.55 -13.96
N ALA A 174 -22.34 -3.40 -13.46
CA ALA A 174 -23.49 -2.72 -14.05
C ALA A 174 -23.22 -2.17 -15.46
N LEU A 175 -21.95 -1.94 -15.80
CA LEU A 175 -21.50 -1.56 -17.14
C LEU A 175 -21.02 -2.75 -17.97
N ALA A 176 -21.01 -3.97 -17.43
CA ALA A 176 -20.53 -5.15 -18.13
C ALA A 176 -21.36 -5.43 -19.39
N GLY A 177 -20.69 -5.75 -20.49
CA GLY A 177 -21.33 -5.98 -21.79
C GLY A 177 -21.87 -4.73 -22.49
N SER A 178 -21.63 -3.53 -21.94
CA SER A 178 -21.97 -2.28 -22.63
C SER A 178 -21.02 -1.97 -23.79
N GLU A 179 -21.53 -1.28 -24.82
CA GLU A 179 -20.75 -0.89 -26.00
C GLU A 179 -20.49 0.64 -26.03
N PRO A 180 -19.37 1.08 -26.63
CA PRO A 180 -19.15 2.47 -26.98
C PRO A 180 -20.32 3.06 -27.75
N GLY A 181 -20.78 4.23 -27.34
CA GLY A 181 -21.94 4.92 -27.92
C GLY A 181 -23.29 4.49 -27.35
N GLN A 182 -23.37 3.42 -26.57
CA GLN A 182 -24.57 3.04 -25.81
C GLN A 182 -24.88 4.09 -24.75
N ARG A 183 -26.17 4.24 -24.41
CA ARG A 183 -26.62 5.13 -23.34
C ARG A 183 -26.87 4.36 -22.05
N VAL A 184 -26.33 4.86 -20.95
CA VAL A 184 -26.52 4.33 -19.60
C VAL A 184 -27.19 5.39 -18.74
N THR A 185 -28.18 4.99 -17.95
CA THR A 185 -28.81 5.87 -16.97
C THR A 185 -28.08 5.75 -15.64
N ILE A 186 -27.53 6.86 -15.15
CA ILE A 186 -26.89 6.94 -13.84
C ILE A 186 -27.81 7.69 -12.89
N ARG A 187 -28.05 7.10 -11.72
CA ARG A 187 -28.70 7.74 -10.58
C ARG A 187 -27.62 8.09 -9.57
N PHE A 188 -27.49 9.37 -9.26
CA PHE A 188 -26.45 9.89 -8.38
C PHE A 188 -27.01 11.00 -7.48
N ARG A 189 -26.29 11.36 -6.43
CA ARG A 189 -26.67 12.46 -5.53
C ARG A 189 -25.46 13.35 -5.31
N HIS A 190 -25.67 14.65 -5.53
CA HIS A 190 -24.69 15.68 -5.21
C HIS A 190 -24.94 16.18 -3.79
N GLU A 191 -24.00 15.93 -2.88
CA GLU A 191 -24.10 16.29 -1.45
C GLU A 191 -25.43 15.84 -0.81
N GLN A 192 -26.14 16.73 -0.11
CA GLN A 192 -27.40 16.45 0.57
C GLN A 192 -28.65 16.69 -0.31
N GLN A 193 -28.47 16.81 -1.63
CA GLN A 193 -29.59 17.05 -2.55
C GLN A 193 -30.42 15.77 -2.79
N GLN A 194 -31.59 15.92 -3.43
CA GLN A 194 -32.36 14.75 -3.85
C GLN A 194 -31.63 13.98 -4.97
N PRO A 195 -31.72 12.64 -5.00
CA PRO A 195 -31.14 11.83 -6.07
C PRO A 195 -31.58 12.30 -7.46
N GLN A 196 -30.60 12.55 -8.32
CA GLN A 196 -30.78 12.94 -9.72
C GLN A 196 -30.60 11.73 -10.63
N ARG A 197 -31.18 11.80 -11.83
CA ARG A 197 -31.00 10.80 -12.88
C ARG A 197 -30.55 11.49 -14.16
N THR A 198 -29.49 10.96 -14.76
CA THR A 198 -28.97 11.43 -16.05
C THR A 198 -28.70 10.26 -16.97
N THR A 199 -28.74 10.50 -18.28
CA THR A 199 -28.40 9.49 -19.29
C THR A 199 -27.11 9.90 -19.96
N ILE A 200 -26.06 9.10 -19.79
CA ILE A 200 -24.72 9.36 -20.32
C ILE A 200 -24.46 8.41 -21.48
N ARG A 201 -23.89 8.94 -22.57
CA ARG A 201 -23.47 8.15 -23.73
C ARG A 201 -22.03 7.69 -23.48
N LEU A 202 -21.81 6.38 -23.38
CA LEU A 202 -20.49 5.82 -23.15
C LEU A 202 -19.55 6.12 -24.33
N ALA A 203 -18.28 6.35 -24.05
CA ALA A 203 -17.24 6.56 -25.05
C ALA A 203 -16.49 5.26 -25.36
N GLN A 204 -15.62 5.33 -26.37
CA GLN A 204 -14.55 4.36 -26.55
C GLN A 204 -13.52 4.61 -25.44
N PRO A 205 -13.14 3.59 -24.66
CA PRO A 205 -12.10 3.73 -23.64
C PRO A 205 -10.71 3.96 -24.26
N PRO A 206 -9.80 4.68 -23.56
CA PRO A 206 -8.46 5.01 -24.08
C PRO A 206 -7.54 3.80 -24.36
N ASP A 207 -7.83 2.65 -23.76
CA ASP A 207 -7.07 1.40 -23.90
C ASP A 207 -7.66 0.46 -24.97
N ASP A 208 -8.55 0.98 -25.83
CA ASP A 208 -9.18 0.28 -26.97
C ASP A 208 -9.98 -0.99 -26.61
N ARG A 209 -10.33 -1.19 -25.34
CA ARG A 209 -11.21 -2.31 -24.93
C ARG A 209 -12.63 -2.14 -25.49
N SER A 210 -13.36 -3.25 -25.64
CA SER A 210 -14.70 -3.26 -26.26
C SER A 210 -15.83 -2.78 -25.35
N GLN A 211 -15.57 -2.62 -24.05
CA GLN A 211 -16.56 -2.18 -23.08
C GLN A 211 -16.72 -0.66 -23.13
N GLY A 212 -17.95 -0.17 -23.11
CA GLY A 212 -18.22 1.27 -23.05
C GLY A 212 -17.57 1.95 -21.84
N PHE A 213 -17.09 3.18 -22.05
CA PHE A 213 -16.36 3.96 -21.06
C PHE A 213 -17.21 5.08 -20.48
N LEU A 214 -17.40 5.08 -19.16
CA LEU A 214 -18.11 6.16 -18.45
C LEU A 214 -17.16 7.29 -18.03
N GLY A 215 -15.95 6.96 -17.57
CA GLY A 215 -14.96 7.94 -17.12
C GLY A 215 -15.04 8.37 -15.64
N VAL A 216 -15.54 7.48 -14.77
CA VAL A 216 -15.58 7.70 -13.33
C VAL A 216 -14.67 6.67 -12.64
N GLN A 217 -13.85 7.13 -11.71
CA GLN A 217 -13.13 6.28 -10.77
C GLN A 217 -13.93 6.25 -9.45
N PRO A 218 -14.66 5.16 -9.17
CA PRO A 218 -15.46 5.05 -7.96
C PRO A 218 -14.59 4.69 -6.75
N ALA A 219 -14.93 5.21 -5.58
CA ALA A 219 -14.36 4.80 -4.30
C ALA A 219 -15.44 4.72 -3.22
N LEU A 220 -15.22 3.88 -2.20
CA LEU A 220 -16.08 3.89 -1.02
C LEU A 220 -15.65 5.01 -0.08
N ARG A 221 -16.63 5.70 0.50
CA ARG A 221 -16.44 6.73 1.52
C ARG A 221 -17.27 6.39 2.76
N PRO A 222 -16.67 6.37 3.96
CA PRO A 222 -17.41 6.26 5.22
C PRO A 222 -18.34 7.45 5.46
N GLN A 223 -19.59 7.19 5.88
CA GLN A 223 -20.56 8.20 6.30
C GLN A 223 -20.50 8.37 7.82
N VAL A 224 -19.48 9.08 8.29
CA VAL A 224 -19.23 9.33 9.72
C VAL A 224 -19.11 10.84 10.01
N ASP A 225 -19.37 11.24 11.25
CA ASP A 225 -19.31 12.63 11.73
C ASP A 225 -18.06 12.94 12.57
N PHE A 226 -17.05 12.07 12.48
CA PHE A 226 -15.75 12.19 13.14
C PHE A 226 -14.60 12.06 12.12
N GLU A 227 -13.39 12.44 12.50
CA GLU A 227 -12.21 12.44 11.63
C GLU A 227 -11.24 11.33 12.05
N VAL A 228 -10.73 10.57 11.07
CA VAL A 228 -9.60 9.66 11.21
C VAL A 228 -8.42 10.21 10.43
N ASP A 229 -7.34 10.56 11.12
CA ASP A 229 -6.14 11.16 10.55
C ASP A 229 -4.95 10.21 10.71
N ILE A 230 -4.48 9.67 9.58
CA ILE A 230 -3.34 8.75 9.52
C ILE A 230 -2.12 9.53 8.99
N ARG A 231 -1.03 9.56 9.75
CA ARG A 231 0.18 10.32 9.41
C ARG A 231 1.47 9.57 9.70
N LEU A 232 2.26 9.34 8.65
CA LEU A 232 3.67 9.01 8.77
C LEU A 232 4.48 9.85 7.77
N PRO A 233 5.51 10.59 8.24
CA PRO A 233 6.40 11.32 7.34
C PRO A 233 7.33 10.35 6.60
N ASP A 234 7.70 10.72 5.38
CA ASP A 234 8.76 10.09 4.59
C ASP A 234 8.56 8.60 4.25
N ILE A 235 7.33 8.09 4.35
CA ILE A 235 6.95 6.72 3.95
C ILE A 235 6.15 6.75 2.63
N GLY A 236 6.36 5.73 1.80
CA GLY A 236 5.67 5.55 0.52
C GLY A 236 5.25 4.10 0.26
N GLY A 237 4.35 3.93 -0.71
CA GLY A 237 3.86 2.62 -1.15
C GLY A 237 2.65 2.10 -0.35
N PRO A 238 1.89 1.12 -0.89
CA PRO A 238 0.56 0.79 -0.39
C PRO A 238 0.53 -0.23 0.76
N SER A 239 1.68 -0.79 1.14
CA SER A 239 1.76 -2.01 1.97
C SER A 239 1.52 -1.85 3.48
N ALA A 240 1.13 -0.64 3.90
CA ALA A 240 0.87 -0.29 5.30
C ALA A 240 -0.61 -0.42 5.70
N GLY A 241 -1.50 -0.53 4.71
CA GLY A 241 -2.94 -0.39 4.88
C GLY A 241 -3.52 -1.28 5.96
N LEU A 242 -3.16 -2.57 5.98
CA LEU A 242 -3.64 -3.52 6.99
C LEU A 242 -3.32 -3.04 8.43
N MET A 243 -2.10 -2.54 8.67
CA MET A 243 -1.68 -2.13 10.01
C MET A 243 -2.33 -0.82 10.46
N PHE A 244 -2.68 0.06 9.52
CA PHE A 244 -3.47 1.24 9.83
C PHE A 244 -4.92 0.87 10.13
N SER A 245 -5.52 -0.04 9.36
CA SER A 245 -6.88 -0.52 9.62
C SER A 245 -7.00 -1.15 11.01
N LEU A 246 -6.07 -2.02 11.39
CA LEU A 246 -6.03 -2.62 12.73
C LEU A 246 -5.92 -1.57 13.83
N ALA A 247 -5.11 -0.52 13.64
CA ALA A 247 -5.03 0.57 14.61
C ALA A 247 -6.32 1.38 14.74
N VAL A 248 -7.05 1.59 13.64
CA VAL A 248 -8.37 2.23 13.68
C VAL A 248 -9.38 1.33 14.40
N VAL A 249 -9.40 0.03 14.10
CA VAL A 249 -10.26 -0.96 14.78
C VAL A 249 -9.97 -1.01 16.28
N ASP A 250 -8.70 -1.09 16.69
CA ASP A 250 -8.27 -1.13 18.09
C ASP A 250 -8.69 0.14 18.85
N LYS A 251 -8.53 1.32 18.23
CA LYS A 251 -8.91 2.60 18.86
C LYS A 251 -10.42 2.82 18.95
N LEU A 252 -11.23 2.17 18.11
CA LEU A 252 -12.69 2.33 18.08
C LEU A 252 -13.45 1.17 18.72
N THR A 253 -12.76 0.14 19.20
CA THR A 253 -13.38 -1.04 19.82
C THR A 253 -12.97 -1.17 21.29
N PRO A 254 -13.89 -1.48 22.22
CA PRO A 254 -13.51 -1.79 23.59
C PRO A 254 -12.59 -3.02 23.67
N GLY A 255 -11.50 -2.89 24.41
CA GLY A 255 -10.51 -3.95 24.59
C GLY A 255 -9.29 -3.76 23.69
N GLU A 256 -8.20 -4.46 24.00
CA GLU A 256 -6.94 -4.32 23.27
C GLU A 256 -6.78 -5.50 22.29
N LEU A 257 -6.57 -5.22 21.01
CA LEU A 257 -6.27 -6.25 19.99
C LEU A 257 -4.92 -6.89 20.23
N THR A 258 -3.94 -6.12 20.73
CA THR A 258 -2.57 -6.60 20.91
C THR A 258 -2.35 -7.38 22.21
N ASP A 259 -3.21 -7.18 23.22
CA ASP A 259 -3.01 -7.71 24.58
C ASP A 259 -1.61 -7.38 25.13
N GLY A 260 -1.13 -6.16 24.89
CA GLY A 260 0.19 -5.69 25.30
C GLY A 260 1.38 -6.29 24.53
N LYS A 261 1.12 -7.11 23.50
CA LYS A 261 2.18 -7.79 22.73
C LYS A 261 2.77 -6.89 21.64
N PHE A 262 3.97 -7.25 21.20
CA PHE A 262 4.58 -6.66 20.01
C PHE A 262 4.18 -7.47 18.78
N ILE A 263 3.23 -6.93 18.01
CA ILE A 263 2.80 -7.47 16.73
C ILE A 263 3.30 -6.55 15.62
N ALA A 264 3.88 -7.14 14.59
CA ALA A 264 4.20 -6.44 13.36
C ALA A 264 3.41 -7.05 12.19
N GLY A 265 3.40 -6.38 11.05
CA GLY A 265 2.80 -6.93 9.86
C GLY A 265 2.97 -6.05 8.64
N THR A 266 2.37 -6.51 7.56
CA THR A 266 2.26 -5.76 6.31
C THR A 266 1.08 -6.29 5.51
N GLY A 267 0.58 -5.48 4.60
CA GLY A 267 -0.50 -5.86 3.70
C GLY A 267 -1.01 -4.62 3.03
N GLU A 268 -1.08 -4.66 1.70
CA GLU A 268 -1.95 -3.73 1.00
C GLU A 268 -3.39 -4.08 1.39
N ILE A 269 -4.26 -3.09 1.53
CA ILE A 269 -5.66 -3.32 1.83
C ILE A 269 -6.51 -2.50 0.87
N ASP A 270 -7.56 -3.11 0.33
CA ASP A 270 -8.58 -2.38 -0.39
C ASP A 270 -9.69 -1.88 0.56
N SER A 271 -10.56 -0.99 0.08
CA SER A 271 -11.67 -0.44 0.87
C SER A 271 -12.71 -1.48 1.30
N GLN A 272 -12.70 -2.69 0.73
CA GLN A 272 -13.58 -3.79 1.12
C GLN A 272 -12.98 -4.63 2.26
N GLY A 273 -11.70 -4.43 2.57
CA GLY A 273 -10.98 -5.12 3.62
C GLY A 273 -10.22 -6.35 3.13
N ASN A 274 -10.04 -6.55 1.83
CA ASN A 274 -9.20 -7.65 1.33
C ASN A 274 -7.73 -7.26 1.44
N VAL A 275 -6.90 -8.22 1.87
CA VAL A 275 -5.46 -8.02 2.08
C VAL A 275 -4.68 -8.52 0.87
N GLY A 276 -4.00 -7.60 0.20
CA GLY A 276 -3.20 -7.83 -1.00
C GLY A 276 -1.75 -8.25 -0.72
N ARG A 277 -1.15 -8.86 -1.74
CA ARG A 277 0.27 -9.24 -1.75
C ARG A 277 1.18 -8.02 -1.67
N ILE A 278 2.37 -8.24 -1.12
CA ILE A 278 3.40 -7.21 -1.01
C ILE A 278 4.76 -7.68 -1.51
N GLY A 279 5.65 -6.73 -1.81
CA GLY A 279 7.06 -6.98 -2.10
C GLY A 279 7.94 -6.93 -0.84
N GLY A 280 9.05 -7.68 -0.85
CA GLY A 280 10.09 -7.60 0.18
C GLY A 280 9.72 -8.17 1.55
N ILE A 281 8.88 -9.21 1.61
CA ILE A 281 8.41 -9.82 2.88
C ILE A 281 9.57 -10.28 3.78
N GLY A 282 10.66 -10.82 3.23
CA GLY A 282 11.84 -11.23 4.01
C GLY A 282 12.48 -10.08 4.77
N PHE A 283 12.75 -8.95 4.10
CA PHE A 283 13.32 -7.75 4.73
C PHE A 283 12.40 -7.17 5.81
N LYS A 284 11.08 -7.21 5.56
CA LYS A 284 10.07 -6.74 6.49
C LYS A 284 10.01 -7.59 7.76
N MET A 285 10.00 -8.92 7.63
CA MET A 285 10.03 -9.84 8.77
C MET A 285 11.34 -9.73 9.55
N SER A 286 12.49 -9.67 8.86
CA SER A 286 13.81 -9.49 9.49
C SER A 286 13.84 -8.22 10.34
N ASN A 287 13.42 -7.07 9.80
CA ASN A 287 13.42 -5.83 10.59
C ASN A 287 12.41 -5.84 11.73
N ALA A 288 11.23 -6.45 11.52
CA ALA A 288 10.25 -6.61 12.60
C ALA A 288 10.81 -7.47 13.74
N HIS A 289 11.51 -8.54 13.41
CA HIS A 289 12.15 -9.42 14.39
C HIS A 289 13.23 -8.67 15.17
N GLU A 290 14.10 -7.93 14.48
CA GLU A 290 15.13 -7.10 15.11
C GLU A 290 14.55 -5.99 16.01
N ALA A 291 13.39 -5.44 15.63
CA ALA A 291 12.65 -4.48 16.45
C ALA A 291 11.99 -5.12 17.69
N GLY A 292 11.91 -6.45 17.76
CA GLY A 292 11.36 -7.21 18.89
C GLY A 292 9.96 -7.79 18.68
N ALA A 293 9.42 -7.74 17.46
CA ALA A 293 8.14 -8.37 17.15
C ALA A 293 8.24 -9.90 17.22
N GLN A 294 7.32 -10.51 17.98
CA GLN A 294 7.23 -11.96 18.12
C GLN A 294 6.21 -12.57 17.15
N ILE A 295 5.27 -11.74 16.67
CA ILE A 295 4.18 -12.10 15.79
C ILE A 295 4.27 -11.22 14.55
N PHE A 296 4.11 -11.83 13.38
CA PHE A 296 4.07 -11.14 12.11
C PHE A 296 2.83 -11.54 11.31
N LEU A 297 1.96 -10.56 11.00
CA LEU A 297 0.81 -10.75 10.10
C LEU A 297 1.29 -10.76 8.65
N VAL A 298 0.99 -11.84 7.92
CA VAL A 298 1.45 -12.11 6.56
C VAL A 298 0.24 -12.22 5.64
N PRO A 299 0.18 -11.45 4.54
CA PRO A 299 -0.83 -11.64 3.51
C PRO A 299 -0.79 -13.08 2.98
N GLU A 300 -1.95 -13.72 2.79
CA GLU A 300 -2.06 -15.12 2.32
C GLU A 300 -1.15 -15.40 1.11
N GLY A 301 -1.21 -14.52 0.11
CA GLY A 301 -0.40 -14.65 -1.10
C GLY A 301 1.12 -14.56 -0.88
N ASN A 302 1.58 -14.12 0.29
CA ASN A 302 2.99 -14.05 0.67
C ASN A 302 3.47 -15.24 1.53
N CYS A 303 2.58 -16.12 2.03
CA CYS A 303 2.96 -17.17 2.98
C CYS A 303 4.09 -18.07 2.50
N ALA A 304 4.07 -18.53 1.23
CA ALA A 304 5.12 -19.40 0.71
C ALA A 304 6.53 -18.75 0.79
N ALA A 305 6.63 -17.46 0.45
CA ALA A 305 7.87 -16.70 0.58
C ALA A 305 8.23 -16.44 2.05
N ALA A 306 7.23 -16.13 2.88
CA ALA A 306 7.42 -15.87 4.30
C ALA A 306 8.01 -17.09 5.03
N LYS A 307 7.44 -18.29 4.84
CA LYS A 307 7.95 -19.54 5.47
C LYS A 307 9.42 -19.80 5.13
N SER A 308 9.85 -19.48 3.92
CA SER A 308 11.23 -19.72 3.46
C SER A 308 12.26 -18.73 4.04
N GLN A 309 11.81 -17.58 4.55
CA GLN A 309 12.66 -16.45 4.95
C GLN A 309 12.39 -16.01 6.40
N ALA A 310 11.58 -16.75 7.15
CA ALA A 310 11.15 -16.40 8.49
C ALA A 310 12.35 -16.40 9.45
N PRO A 311 12.56 -15.32 10.24
CA PRO A 311 13.47 -15.35 11.37
C PRO A 311 13.09 -16.44 12.38
N GLU A 312 14.07 -17.07 13.01
CA GLU A 312 13.83 -18.13 14.00
C GLU A 312 12.99 -17.60 15.17
N GLY A 313 11.95 -18.35 15.57
CA GLY A 313 11.08 -17.99 16.70
C GLY A 313 9.98 -16.96 16.38
N MET A 314 9.94 -16.40 15.17
CA MET A 314 8.84 -15.52 14.75
C MET A 314 7.59 -16.33 14.39
N ARG A 315 6.46 -16.00 15.00
CA ARG A 315 5.15 -16.59 14.67
C ARG A 315 4.55 -15.88 13.47
N LEU A 316 4.34 -16.61 12.38
CA LEU A 316 3.69 -16.09 11.18
C LEU A 316 2.19 -16.38 11.23
N ILE A 317 1.37 -15.34 11.08
CA ILE A 317 -0.09 -15.45 11.02
C ILE A 317 -0.54 -15.12 9.61
N GLU A 318 -1.26 -16.05 8.99
CA GLU A 318 -1.81 -15.88 7.65
C GLU A 318 -3.09 -15.03 7.72
N VAL A 319 -3.20 -14.01 6.86
CA VAL A 319 -4.40 -13.16 6.75
C VAL A 319 -4.72 -12.86 5.29
N GLY A 320 -5.97 -13.07 4.88
CA GLY A 320 -6.53 -12.71 3.58
C GLY A 320 -7.47 -11.51 3.64
N THR A 321 -8.04 -11.20 4.81
CA THR A 321 -8.91 -10.03 5.04
C THR A 321 -8.63 -9.33 6.37
N LEU A 322 -9.14 -8.10 6.53
CA LEU A 322 -9.10 -7.38 7.81
C LEU A 322 -9.84 -8.15 8.92
N GLY A 323 -10.99 -8.75 8.59
CA GLY A 323 -11.74 -9.56 9.55
C GLY A 323 -10.92 -10.74 10.06
N GLU A 324 -10.29 -11.49 9.16
CA GLU A 324 -9.40 -12.59 9.53
C GLU A 324 -8.21 -12.11 10.36
N ALA A 325 -7.66 -10.92 10.08
CA ALA A 325 -6.59 -10.35 10.89
C ALA A 325 -7.06 -10.02 12.31
N VAL A 326 -8.25 -9.43 12.47
CA VAL A 326 -8.86 -9.17 13.78
C VAL A 326 -9.08 -10.49 14.52
N ASP A 327 -9.79 -11.44 13.90
CA ASP A 327 -10.10 -12.76 14.47
C ASP A 327 -8.82 -13.50 14.90
N ALA A 328 -7.77 -13.44 14.08
CA ALA A 328 -6.49 -14.07 14.39
C ALA A 328 -5.82 -13.45 15.62
N LEU A 329 -5.86 -12.12 15.77
CA LEU A 329 -5.33 -11.44 16.95
C LEU A 329 -6.18 -11.74 18.20
N GLU A 330 -7.49 -11.87 18.06
CA GLU A 330 -8.37 -12.29 19.15
C GLU A 330 -8.07 -13.74 19.59
N SER A 331 -7.85 -14.66 18.65
CA SER A 331 -7.39 -16.02 18.95
C SER A 331 -6.04 -16.02 19.68
N VAL A 332 -5.09 -15.17 19.27
CA VAL A 332 -3.81 -15.02 19.99
C VAL A 332 -4.03 -14.58 21.43
N ARG A 333 -4.90 -13.59 21.65
CA ARG A 333 -5.27 -13.10 23.00
C ARG A 333 -5.95 -14.18 23.83
N ALA A 334 -6.79 -15.02 23.22
CA ALA A 334 -7.46 -16.15 23.87
C ALA A 334 -6.52 -17.34 24.16
N GLY A 335 -5.26 -17.30 23.72
CA GLY A 335 -4.32 -18.43 23.82
C GLY A 335 -4.59 -19.56 22.82
N GLU A 336 -5.37 -19.27 21.78
CA GLU A 336 -5.71 -20.19 20.70
C GLU A 336 -4.67 -20.15 19.57
N THR A 337 -4.87 -21.04 18.58
CA THR A 337 -4.01 -21.13 17.39
C THR A 337 -4.72 -20.47 16.20
N PRO A 338 -4.28 -19.29 15.74
CA PRO A 338 -4.80 -18.66 14.54
C PRO A 338 -4.27 -19.38 13.29
N PRO A 339 -4.78 -19.03 12.09
CA PRO A 339 -4.19 -19.43 10.83
C PRO A 339 -2.69 -19.09 10.78
N HIS A 340 -1.90 -19.97 10.18
CA HIS A 340 -0.46 -19.79 10.08
C HIS A 340 0.03 -20.11 8.68
N CYS A 341 1.06 -19.36 8.27
CA CYS A 341 2.04 -19.87 7.35
C CYS A 341 2.84 -20.96 8.10
#